data_AF-A0A2N5IRT6-F1
#
_entry.id   AF-A0A2N5IRT6-F1
#
_cell.length_a   1.000
_cell.length_b   1.000
_cell.length_c   1.000
_cell.angle_alpha   90.00
_cell.angle_beta   90.00
_cell.angle_gamma   90.00
#
_symmetry.space_group_name_H-M   'P 1'
#
loop_
_entity.id
_entity.type
_entity.pdbx_description
1 polymer ?
#
loop_
_entity_poly.entity_id
_entity_poly.type
_entity_poly.pdbx_seq_one_letter_code
_entity_poly.pdbx_strand_id
1 'polypeptide(L)'
;MKYLIVIDMLPTYGLLCYLLVSICITLAFRWLAHACEDQRRLRFAVIALLVGSLSVALLTGCVYTIAMPYAQPDMVDFYRAYRPAVLVFLTGLFCVQSVFGVAAVQAPRKRHNA
;
A
#
# COMPACT_ATOMS: atom_id res chain seq x y z
N MET A 1 -14.99 -20.60 -19.04
CA MET A 1 -14.70 -19.26 -19.60
C MET A 1 -14.73 -18.14 -18.55
N LYS A 2 -15.75 -17.99 -17.71
CA LYS A 2 -15.79 -16.92 -16.68
C LYS A 2 -14.61 -16.94 -15.67
N TYR A 3 -14.13 -18.12 -15.29
CA TYR A 3 -13.01 -18.26 -14.34
C TYR A 3 -11.66 -17.77 -14.89
N LEU A 4 -11.40 -17.90 -16.20
CA LEU A 4 -10.16 -17.40 -16.80
C LEU A 4 -10.10 -15.88 -16.73
N ILE A 5 -11.19 -15.19 -17.07
CA ILE A 5 -11.30 -13.73 -16.97
C ILE A 5 -11.08 -13.24 -15.53
N VAL A 6 -11.58 -13.96 -14.53
CA VAL A 6 -11.37 -13.59 -13.12
C VAL A 6 -9.89 -13.75 -12.73
N ILE A 7 -9.23 -14.80 -13.20
CA ILE A 7 -7.79 -15.05 -12.95
C ILE A 7 -6.93 -13.99 -13.66
N ASP A 8 -7.28 -13.61 -14.89
CA ASP A 8 -6.56 -12.58 -15.65
C ASP A 8 -6.62 -11.21 -14.99
N MET A 9 -7.76 -10.87 -14.35
CA MET A 9 -7.94 -9.56 -13.73
C MET A 9 -7.44 -9.51 -12.27
N LEU A 10 -7.17 -10.67 -11.67
CA LEU A 10 -6.75 -10.79 -10.27
C LEU A 10 -5.47 -10.01 -9.92
N PRO A 11 -4.39 -10.04 -10.75
CA PRO A 11 -3.19 -9.24 -10.50
C PRO A 11 -3.50 -7.73 -10.48
N THR A 12 -4.35 -7.28 -11.40
CA THR A 12 -4.77 -5.88 -11.53
C THR A 12 -5.61 -5.44 -10.33
N TYR A 13 -6.56 -6.26 -9.88
CA TYR A 13 -7.35 -5.96 -8.68
C TYR A 13 -6.48 -5.91 -7.42
N GLY A 14 -5.46 -6.78 -7.31
CA GLY A 14 -4.50 -6.72 -6.21
C GLY A 14 -3.74 -5.39 -6.14
N LEU A 15 -3.32 -4.86 -7.30
CA LEU A 15 -2.63 -3.57 -7.41
C LEU A 15 -3.55 -2.40 -7.05
N LEU A 16 -4.79 -2.40 -7.58
CA LEU A 16 -5.78 -1.36 -7.26
C LEU A 16 -6.17 -1.39 -5.78
N CYS A 17 -6.31 -2.57 -5.19
CA CYS A 17 -6.56 -2.74 -3.77
C CYS A 17 -5.42 -2.11 -2.94
N TYR A 18 -4.16 -2.42 -3.27
CA TYR A 18 -3.02 -1.83 -2.58
C TYR A 18 -2.93 -0.32 -2.76
N LEU A 19 -3.22 0.20 -3.96
CA LEU A 19 -3.29 1.64 -4.21
C LEU A 19 -4.33 2.32 -3.31
N LEU A 20 -5.54 1.74 -3.20
CA LEU A 20 -6.60 2.26 -2.35
C LEU A 20 -6.18 2.24 -0.87
N VAL A 21 -5.65 1.12 -0.39
CA VAL A 21 -5.14 0.98 0.99
C VAL A 21 -4.04 2.00 1.25
N SER A 22 -3.14 2.21 0.29
CA SER A 22 -2.06 3.19 0.37
C SER A 22 -2.59 4.62 0.54
N ILE A 23 -3.59 5.00 -0.24
CA ILE A 23 -4.25 6.32 -0.13
C ILE A 23 -4.92 6.46 1.24
N CYS A 24 -5.68 5.46 1.68
CA CYS A 24 -6.35 5.45 2.97
C CYS A 24 -5.36 5.62 4.13
N ILE A 25 -4.24 4.89 4.12
CA ILE A 25 -3.20 4.97 5.15
C ILE A 25 -2.53 6.35 5.15
N THR A 26 -2.23 6.90 3.97
CA THR A 26 -1.63 8.23 3.85
C THR A 26 -2.57 9.32 4.40
N LEU A 27 -3.87 9.22 4.13
CA LEU A 27 -4.89 10.11 4.69
C LEU A 27 -5.02 9.91 6.21
N ALA A 28 -4.99 8.67 6.69
CA ALA A 28 -5.02 8.36 8.11
C ALA A 28 -3.83 8.99 8.85
N PHE A 29 -2.62 8.97 8.29
CA PHE A 29 -1.46 9.64 8.87
C PHE A 29 -1.63 11.15 8.95
N ARG A 30 -2.15 11.78 7.89
CA ARG A 30 -2.45 13.23 7.91
C ARG A 30 -3.48 13.57 8.98
N TRP A 31 -4.53 12.76 9.09
CA TRP A 31 -5.59 12.99 10.07
C TRP A 31 -5.10 12.77 11.51
N LEU A 32 -4.35 11.68 11.76
CA LEU A 32 -3.76 11.41 13.07
C LEU A 32 -2.74 12.47 13.51
N ALA A 33 -1.95 13.01 12.58
CA ALA A 33 -1.01 14.09 12.87
C ALA A 33 -1.71 15.35 13.41
N HIS A 34 -2.96 15.60 12.99
CA HIS A 34 -3.74 16.75 13.45
C HIS A 34 -4.57 16.46 14.71
N ALA A 35 -5.04 15.23 14.89
CA ALA A 35 -6.01 14.90 15.95
C ALA A 35 -5.39 14.36 17.24
N CYS A 36 -4.17 13.81 17.22
CA CYS A 36 -3.62 13.06 18.35
C CYS A 36 -2.61 13.88 19.15
N GLU A 37 -2.93 14.26 20.39
CA GLU A 37 -2.01 14.93 21.31
C GLU A 37 -0.96 13.98 21.92
N ASP A 38 -1.26 12.68 21.97
CA ASP A 38 -0.41 11.64 22.57
C ASP A 38 0.59 11.07 21.56
N GLN A 39 1.82 11.60 21.57
CA GLN A 39 2.89 11.18 20.65
C GLN A 39 3.22 9.68 20.73
N ARG A 40 3.06 9.03 21.90
CA ARG A 40 3.27 7.58 22.04
C ARG A 40 2.19 6.78 21.30
N ARG A 41 0.92 7.15 21.45
CA ARG A 41 -0.20 6.47 20.78
C ARG A 41 -0.14 6.68 19.27
N LEU A 42 0.25 7.88 18.83
CA LEU A 42 0.50 8.19 17.43
C LEU A 42 1.58 7.28 16.82
N ARG A 43 2.72 7.09 17.52
CA ARG A 43 3.78 6.17 17.07
C ARG A 43 3.28 4.73 16.91
N PHE A 44 2.55 4.20 17.90
CA PHE A 44 2.00 2.85 17.80
C PHE A 44 1.01 2.70 16.66
N ALA A 45 0.13 3.68 16.45
CA ALA A 45 -0.83 3.67 15.35
C ALA A 45 -0.12 3.73 13.98
N VAL A 46 0.91 4.57 13.83
CA VAL A 46 1.69 4.66 12.59
C VAL A 46 2.39 3.34 12.29
N ILE A 47 3.04 2.73 13.30
CA ILE A 47 3.71 1.43 13.14
C ILE A 47 2.69 0.35 12.74
N ALA A 48 1.55 0.28 13.41
CA ALA A 48 0.52 -0.71 13.11
C ALA A 48 -0.02 -0.58 11.67
N LEU A 49 -0.27 0.65 11.22
CA LEU A 49 -0.73 0.92 9.86
C LEU A 49 0.35 0.60 8.82
N LEU A 50 1.62 0.90 9.08
CA LEU A 50 2.73 0.52 8.18
C LEU A 50 2.88 -1.00 8.07
N VAL A 51 2.79 -1.74 9.18
CA VAL A 51 2.81 -3.21 9.17
C VAL A 51 1.62 -3.77 8.40
N GLY A 52 0.43 -3.18 8.57
CA GLY A 52 -0.75 -3.51 7.78
C GLY A 52 -0.53 -3.29 6.28
N SER A 53 0.02 -2.13 5.90
CA SER A 53 0.36 -1.84 4.50
C SER A 53 1.36 -2.84 3.93
N LEU A 54 2.44 -3.15 4.66
CA LEU A 54 3.44 -4.11 4.22
C LEU A 54 2.82 -5.48 3.98
N SER A 55 1.91 -5.91 4.86
CA SER A 55 1.20 -7.18 4.73
C SER A 55 0.35 -7.23 3.46
N VAL A 56 -0.38 -6.15 3.16
CA VAL A 56 -1.17 -6.04 1.91
C VAL A 56 -0.26 -5.98 0.68
N ALA A 57 0.84 -5.24 0.74
CA ALA A 57 1.82 -5.16 -0.36
C ALA A 57 2.40 -6.54 -0.70
N LEU A 58 2.79 -7.31 0.33
CA LEU A 58 3.28 -8.67 0.19
C LEU A 58 2.20 -9.59 -0.38
N LEU A 59 0.96 -9.49 0.12
CA LEU A 59 -0.15 -10.27 -0.41
C LEU A 59 -0.39 -9.98 -1.89
N THR A 60 -0.42 -8.69 -2.29
CA THR A 60 -0.55 -8.29 -3.69
C THR A 60 0.61 -8.81 -4.55
N GLY A 61 1.84 -8.75 -4.05
CA GLY A 61 3.01 -9.32 -4.73
C GLY A 61 2.88 -10.83 -4.92
N CYS A 62 2.46 -11.56 -3.89
CA CYS A 62 2.20 -13.00 -3.95
C CYS A 62 1.11 -13.32 -4.96
N VAL A 63 -0.04 -12.65 -4.89
CA VAL A 63 -1.15 -12.81 -5.84
C VAL A 63 -0.69 -12.58 -7.27
N TYR A 64 0.09 -11.51 -7.51
CA TYR A 64 0.65 -11.22 -8.83
C TYR A 64 1.54 -12.38 -9.32
N THR A 65 2.47 -12.87 -8.49
CA THR A 65 3.40 -13.95 -8.88
C THR A 65 2.71 -15.30 -9.10
N ILE A 66 1.67 -15.60 -8.32
CA ILE A 66 0.95 -16.87 -8.40
C ILE A 66 -0.03 -16.86 -9.57
N ALA A 67 -0.76 -15.77 -9.79
CA ALA A 67 -1.80 -15.69 -10.84
C ALA A 67 -1.21 -15.54 -12.25
N MET A 68 -0.07 -14.86 -12.36
CA MET A 68 0.64 -14.61 -13.63
C MET A 68 0.83 -15.85 -14.54
N PRO A 69 1.30 -17.03 -14.09
CA PRO A 69 1.43 -18.21 -14.94
C PRO A 69 0.09 -18.83 -15.39
N TYR A 70 -1.02 -18.51 -14.73
CA TYR A 70 -2.36 -19.01 -15.06
C TYR A 70 -3.18 -18.04 -15.91
N ALA A 71 -2.63 -16.86 -16.20
CA ALA A 71 -3.26 -15.90 -17.08
C ALA A 71 -3.31 -16.41 -18.53
N GLN A 72 -4.19 -15.82 -19.34
CA GLN A 72 -4.26 -16.09 -20.77
C GLN A 72 -2.92 -15.80 -21.45
N PRO A 73 -2.53 -16.58 -22.46
CA PRO A 73 -1.19 -16.53 -23.06
C PRO A 73 -0.81 -15.15 -23.62
N ASP A 74 -1.78 -14.34 -24.06
CA ASP A 74 -1.58 -12.94 -24.46
C ASP A 74 -1.31 -12.00 -23.27
N MET A 75 -1.88 -12.28 -22.10
CA MET A 75 -1.69 -11.51 -20.86
C MET A 75 -0.45 -11.92 -20.06
N VAL A 76 0.01 -13.16 -20.19
CA VAL A 76 1.21 -13.67 -19.47
C VAL A 76 2.46 -12.86 -19.81
N ASP A 77 2.67 -12.58 -21.09
CA ASP A 77 3.85 -11.82 -21.54
C ASP A 77 3.77 -10.34 -21.12
N PHE A 78 2.56 -9.78 -21.06
CA PHE A 78 2.32 -8.48 -20.45
C PHE A 78 2.76 -8.49 -18.97
N TYR A 79 2.28 -9.44 -18.17
CA TYR A 79 2.67 -9.52 -16.76
C TYR A 79 4.17 -9.79 -16.54
N ARG A 80 4.84 -10.50 -17.46
CA ARG A 80 6.30 -10.66 -17.41
C ARG A 80 7.02 -9.34 -17.60
N ALA A 81 6.63 -8.58 -18.61
CA ALA A 81 7.23 -7.29 -18.92
C ALA A 81 7.05 -6.27 -17.77
N TYR A 82 5.89 -6.26 -17.13
CA TYR A 82 5.56 -5.28 -16.07
C TYR A 82 5.92 -5.73 -14.65
N ARG A 83 6.38 -6.98 -14.45
CA ARG A 83 6.84 -7.48 -13.15
C ARG A 83 7.80 -6.53 -12.39
N PRO A 84 8.86 -5.95 -13.01
CA PRO A 84 9.72 -5.01 -12.30
C PRO A 84 8.99 -3.72 -11.94
N ALA A 85 8.08 -3.23 -12.81
CA ALA A 85 7.29 -2.04 -12.53
C ALA A 85 6.36 -2.24 -11.33
N VAL A 86 5.80 -3.44 -11.16
CA VAL A 86 4.99 -3.80 -9.99
C VAL A 86 5.80 -3.77 -8.70
N LEU A 87 7.02 -4.29 -8.71
CA LEU A 87 7.90 -4.22 -7.54
C LEU A 87 8.23 -2.77 -7.18
N VAL A 88 8.57 -1.95 -8.17
CA VAL A 88 8.82 -0.51 -7.97
C VAL A 88 7.57 0.21 -7.46
N PHE A 89 6.39 -0.14 -7.97
CA PHE A 89 5.12 0.44 -7.52
C PHE A 89 4.82 0.11 -6.05
N LEU A 90 4.92 -1.18 -5.67
CA LEU A 90 4.66 -1.63 -4.30
C LEU A 90 5.66 -1.00 -3.31
N THR A 91 6.94 -1.05 -3.65
CA THR A 91 8.00 -0.47 -2.81
C THR A 91 7.91 1.05 -2.74
N GLY A 92 7.66 1.72 -3.88
CA GLY A 92 7.53 3.16 -3.97
C GLY A 92 6.38 3.69 -3.11
N LEU A 93 5.20 3.09 -3.20
CA LEU A 93 4.06 3.46 -2.35
C LEU A 93 4.33 3.22 -0.86
N PHE A 94 4.96 2.09 -0.53
CA PHE A 94 5.35 1.82 0.86
C PHE A 94 6.36 2.84 1.41
N CYS A 95 7.34 3.25 0.60
CA CYS A 95 8.29 4.30 0.96
C CYS A 95 7.59 5.64 1.18
N VAL A 96 6.66 6.02 0.29
CA VAL A 96 5.87 7.25 0.43
C VAL A 96 5.08 7.25 1.74
N GLN A 97 4.38 6.16 2.05
CA GLN A 97 3.65 6.02 3.31
C GLN A 97 4.58 6.11 4.52
N SER A 98 5.77 5.50 4.44
CA SER A 98 6.76 5.54 5.51
C SER A 98 7.23 6.97 5.78
N VAL A 99 7.49 7.75 4.73
CA VAL A 99 7.86 9.17 4.85
C VAL A 99 6.71 9.98 5.48
N PHE A 100 5.47 9.78 5.04
CA PHE A 100 4.31 10.45 5.64
C PHE A 100 4.08 10.04 7.09
N GLY A 101 4.29 8.77 7.45
CA GLY A 101 4.18 8.28 8.82
C GLY A 101 5.24 8.91 9.73
N VAL A 102 6.49 9.01 9.27
CA VAL A 102 7.57 9.68 10.02
C VAL A 102 7.28 11.18 10.16
N ALA A 103 6.85 11.84 9.09
CA ALA A 103 6.47 13.25 9.12
C ALA A 103 5.32 13.51 10.11
N ALA A 104 4.32 12.62 10.17
CA ALA A 104 3.21 12.71 11.11
C ALA A 104 3.70 12.63 12.58
N VAL A 105 4.66 11.76 12.89
CA VAL A 105 5.22 11.60 14.24
C VAL A 105 6.13 12.77 14.65
N GLN A 106 6.80 13.39 13.68
CA GLN A 106 7.74 14.50 13.88
C GLN A 106 7.08 15.88 13.79
N ALA A 107 5.82 15.97 13.34
CA ALA A 107 5.12 17.23 13.19
C ALA A 107 5.15 18.02 14.52
N PRO A 108 5.68 19.26 14.52
CA PRO A 108 5.81 20.03 15.74
C PRO A 108 4.42 20.34 16.30
N ARG A 109 4.22 19.99 17.59
CA ARG A 109 3.06 20.38 18.38
C ARG A 109 2.91 21.89 18.29
N LYS A 110 1.93 22.39 17.51
CA LYS A 110 1.49 23.78 17.63
C LYS A 110 1.00 23.93 19.07
N ARG A 111 1.85 24.49 19.95
CA ARG A 111 1.42 25.06 21.23
C ARG A 111 0.39 26.13 20.89
N HIS A 112 -0.90 25.80 20.97
CA HIS A 112 -1.90 26.81 21.31
C HIS A 112 -1.66 27.14 22.79
N ASN A 113 -0.73 28.06 23.03
CA ASN A 113 -0.79 28.90 24.21
C ASN A 113 -1.53 30.16 23.77
N ALA A 114 -2.84 30.17 24.02
CA ALA A 114 -3.66 31.38 24.08
C ALA A 114 -4.47 31.26 25.37
#